data_AF-D0MTH3-F1
#
_entry.id   AF-D0MTH3-F1
#
_cell.length_a   1.000
_cell.length_b   1.000
_cell.length_c   1.000
_cell.angle_alpha   90.00
_cell.angle_beta   90.00
_cell.angle_gamma   90.00
#
_symmetry.space_group_name_H-M   'P 1'
#
loop_
_entity.id
_entity.type
_entity.pdbx_description
1 polymer ?
#
loop_
_entity_poly.entity_id
_entity_poly.type
_entity_poly.pdbx_seq_one_letter_code
_entity_poly.pdbx_strand_id
1 'polypeptide(L)'
;MEQEQHVRTFVKLANLTQTSQLHEWNLESLQRALEWACAAEHVVSVGKPQQDAAVRIHQWFPVATLPTLPLDGALTIDAVRLARVHLLRSVLQSPFLASHPTRSQLLVAVLQELQSRLVVELLTEGVVGAPRTNTLLAVARSMSDRCKRIRVQVLSGWVLVPPFKSYALSPRTLQLKVMAKTLQRNAVDARAAVHPEIYRCFLDDLQGCFEAPESNDVREVMVLMLVMCEWPQEEPPQLRGMMGDLVKIASDWVTCKPIRFWTFQPWLAAMLSSKSEALASTYISELFTTGLLQPCTTVTALCYFVERVATLVLQPDGVEDILKPFLTKLDPHLQQVYFNVNPNP
;
A
#
# COMPACT_ATOMS: atom_id res chain seq x y z
N MET A 1 -32.58 18.45 11.05
CA MET A 1 -33.29 17.16 11.21
C MET A 1 -32.85 16.14 10.16
N GLU A 2 -32.96 16.41 8.86
CA GLU A 2 -32.59 15.44 7.81
C GLU A 2 -31.11 15.01 7.84
N GLN A 3 -30.19 15.96 8.03
CA GLN A 3 -28.75 15.70 8.15
C GLN A 3 -28.37 14.82 9.36
N GLU A 4 -29.00 15.08 10.51
CA GLU A 4 -28.84 14.27 11.73
C GLU A 4 -29.35 12.84 11.51
N GLN A 5 -30.45 12.69 10.77
CA GLN A 5 -31.03 11.39 10.46
C GLN A 5 -30.11 10.54 9.58
N HIS A 6 -29.39 11.15 8.62
CA HIS A 6 -28.43 10.43 7.78
C HIS A 6 -27.28 9.86 8.62
N VAL A 7 -26.69 10.68 9.50
CA VAL A 7 -25.60 10.24 10.40
C VAL A 7 -26.11 9.20 11.40
N ARG A 8 -27.30 9.39 12.00
CA ARG A 8 -27.92 8.42 12.91
C ARG A 8 -28.14 7.07 12.23
N THR A 9 -28.62 7.08 10.98
CA THR A 9 -28.92 5.86 10.23
C THR A 9 -27.64 5.12 9.86
N PHE A 10 -26.60 5.84 9.43
CA PHE A 10 -25.26 5.29 9.24
C PHE A 10 -24.72 4.62 10.52
N VAL A 11 -24.69 5.34 11.65
CA VAL A 11 -24.18 4.81 12.93
C VAL A 11 -24.96 3.57 13.35
N LYS A 12 -26.29 3.61 13.21
CA LYS A 12 -27.14 2.44 13.48
C LYS A 12 -26.73 1.26 12.60
N LEU A 13 -26.62 1.46 11.29
CA LEU A 13 -26.26 0.40 10.33
C LEU A 13 -24.88 -0.19 10.63
N ALA A 14 -23.88 0.65 10.92
CA ALA A 14 -22.55 0.19 11.32
C ALA A 14 -22.59 -0.67 12.59
N ASN A 15 -23.37 -0.28 13.60
CA ASN A 15 -23.55 -1.07 14.81
C ASN A 15 -24.33 -2.37 14.58
N LEU A 16 -25.32 -2.36 13.67
CA LEU A 16 -26.08 -3.58 13.33
C LEU A 16 -25.20 -4.66 12.73
N THR A 17 -24.12 -4.30 12.02
CA THR A 17 -23.18 -5.30 11.51
C THR A 17 -22.52 -6.09 12.63
N GLN A 18 -22.47 -5.58 13.86
CA GLN A 18 -21.92 -6.28 15.03
C GLN A 18 -22.93 -7.16 15.77
N THR A 19 -24.11 -7.38 15.19
CA THR A 19 -25.18 -8.19 15.79
C THR A 19 -25.60 -9.30 14.84
N SER A 20 -26.43 -10.23 15.33
CA SER A 20 -27.01 -11.30 14.50
C SER A 20 -27.87 -10.76 13.36
N GLN A 21 -28.32 -9.50 13.43
CA GLN A 21 -29.06 -8.86 12.33
C GLN A 21 -28.24 -8.73 11.04
N LEU A 22 -26.91 -8.84 11.11
CA LEU A 22 -26.11 -8.94 9.89
C LEU A 22 -26.56 -10.13 9.02
N HIS A 23 -27.05 -11.25 9.60
CA HIS A 23 -27.50 -12.42 8.83
C HIS A 23 -28.69 -12.16 7.91
N GLU A 24 -29.44 -11.09 8.15
CA GLU A 24 -30.56 -10.67 7.32
C GLU A 24 -30.08 -9.79 6.15
N TRP A 25 -28.80 -9.44 6.09
CA TRP A 25 -28.27 -8.59 5.03
C TRP A 25 -28.03 -9.41 3.76
N ASN A 26 -28.46 -8.85 2.64
CA ASN A 26 -28.10 -9.31 1.31
C ASN A 26 -27.36 -8.19 0.56
N LEU A 27 -27.08 -8.39 -0.73
CA LEU A 27 -26.39 -7.39 -1.55
C LEU A 27 -27.15 -6.06 -1.63
N GLU A 28 -28.48 -6.11 -1.69
CA GLU A 28 -29.33 -4.93 -1.73
C GLU A 28 -29.31 -4.18 -0.40
N SER A 29 -29.33 -4.89 0.74
CA SER A 29 -29.15 -4.30 2.07
C SER A 29 -27.80 -3.60 2.20
N LEU A 30 -26.72 -4.23 1.70
CA LEU A 30 -25.39 -3.64 1.70
C LEU A 30 -25.33 -2.37 0.83
N GLN A 31 -25.90 -2.40 -0.38
CA GLN A 31 -25.95 -1.25 -1.27
C GLN A 31 -26.71 -0.08 -0.63
N ARG A 32 -27.90 -0.34 -0.07
CA ARG A 32 -28.67 0.69 0.66
C ARG A 32 -27.89 1.23 1.86
N ALA A 33 -27.18 0.37 2.59
CA ALA A 33 -26.37 0.82 3.73
C ALA A 33 -25.21 1.72 3.27
N LEU A 34 -24.61 1.43 2.10
CA LEU A 34 -23.59 2.28 1.49
C LEU A 34 -24.16 3.61 1.01
N GLU A 35 -25.38 3.64 0.46
CA GLU A 35 -26.07 4.90 0.12
C GLU A 35 -26.26 5.80 1.34
N TRP A 36 -26.65 5.23 2.48
CA TRP A 36 -26.75 5.95 3.76
C TRP A 36 -25.38 6.46 4.25
N ALA A 37 -24.32 5.67 4.08
CA ALA A 37 -22.97 6.08 4.42
C ALA A 37 -22.47 7.22 3.52
N CYS A 38 -22.69 7.15 2.20
CA CYS A 38 -22.42 8.25 1.26
C CYS A 38 -23.19 9.52 1.66
N ALA A 39 -24.48 9.39 2.00
CA ALA A 39 -25.30 10.51 2.43
C ALA A 39 -24.75 11.15 3.71
N ALA A 40 -24.22 10.37 4.65
CA ALA A 40 -23.55 10.87 5.85
C ALA A 40 -22.23 11.60 5.54
N GLU A 41 -21.42 11.10 4.61
CA GLU A 41 -20.19 11.78 4.14
C GLU A 41 -20.52 13.15 3.50
N HIS A 42 -21.60 13.22 2.71
CA HIS A 42 -22.05 14.46 2.09
C HIS A 42 -22.51 15.51 3.11
N VAL A 43 -23.10 15.12 4.24
CA VAL A 43 -23.47 16.05 5.33
C VAL A 43 -22.26 16.83 5.83
N VAL A 44 -21.10 16.19 5.88
CA VAL A 44 -19.85 16.78 6.39
C VAL A 44 -19.04 17.49 5.30
N SER A 45 -19.34 17.21 4.03
CA SER A 45 -18.63 17.77 2.87
C SER A 45 -19.24 19.07 2.33
N VAL A 46 -20.53 19.32 2.55
CA VAL A 46 -21.29 20.38 1.85
C VAL A 46 -21.58 21.64 2.70
N GLY A 47 -21.16 21.73 3.98
CA GLY A 47 -21.63 22.83 4.85
C GLY A 47 -20.61 23.45 5.81
N LYS A 48 -20.22 24.71 5.55
CA LYS A 48 -19.69 25.71 6.50
C LYS A 48 -18.38 25.31 7.26
N PRO A 49 -17.70 26.25 7.96
CA PRO A 49 -16.40 25.97 8.58
C PRO A 49 -16.42 24.73 9.48
N GLN A 50 -15.36 23.91 9.38
CA GLN A 50 -15.25 22.57 9.98
C GLN A 50 -15.51 22.53 11.50
N GLN A 51 -15.29 23.65 12.20
CA GLN A 51 -15.56 23.79 13.63
C GLN A 51 -17.06 23.72 13.98
N ASP A 52 -17.95 24.26 13.13
CA ASP A 52 -19.41 24.22 13.37
C ASP A 52 -19.99 22.80 13.23
N ALA A 53 -19.42 22.00 12.31
CA ALA A 53 -19.87 20.63 12.06
C ALA A 53 -19.39 19.67 13.17
N ALA A 54 -18.16 19.86 13.67
CA ALA A 54 -17.63 19.07 14.79
C ALA A 54 -18.45 19.28 16.06
N VAL A 55 -18.82 20.52 16.38
CA VAL A 55 -19.68 20.86 17.52
C VAL A 55 -21.07 20.24 17.37
N ARG A 56 -21.68 20.30 16.19
CA ARG A 56 -23.00 19.70 15.93
C ARG A 56 -22.99 18.17 16.05
N ILE A 57 -21.99 17.48 15.52
CA ILE A 57 -21.87 16.02 15.64
C ILE A 57 -21.75 15.62 17.12
N HIS A 58 -20.94 16.33 17.91
CA HIS A 58 -20.83 16.08 19.35
C HIS A 58 -22.13 16.39 20.11
N GLN A 59 -22.89 17.42 19.69
CA GLN A 59 -24.20 17.74 20.27
C GLN A 59 -25.25 16.68 19.95
N TRP A 60 -25.29 16.19 18.71
CA TRP A 60 -26.25 15.16 18.28
C TRP A 60 -25.90 13.77 18.83
N PHE A 61 -24.61 13.49 18.99
CA PHE A 61 -24.10 12.15 19.27
C PHE A 61 -22.95 12.16 20.32
N PRO A 62 -23.21 12.60 21.56
CA PRO A 62 -22.17 12.75 22.58
C PRO A 62 -21.52 11.43 23.03
N VAL A 63 -22.22 10.30 22.85
CA VAL A 63 -21.79 8.96 23.31
C VAL A 63 -21.78 7.94 22.16
N ALA A 64 -22.07 8.35 20.92
CA ALA A 64 -22.08 7.39 19.83
C ALA A 64 -20.65 7.00 19.44
N THR A 65 -20.45 5.71 19.22
CA THR A 65 -19.18 5.15 18.74
C THR A 65 -19.44 4.30 17.50
N LEU A 66 -18.38 4.06 16.73
CA LEU A 66 -18.39 3.10 15.63
C LEU A 66 -17.66 1.84 16.06
N PRO A 67 -18.05 0.65 15.59
CA PRO A 67 -17.39 -0.62 15.93
C PRO A 67 -15.89 -0.67 15.63
N THR A 68 -15.47 0.14 14.66
CA THR A 68 -14.09 0.23 14.19
C THR A 68 -13.22 1.19 15.01
N LEU A 69 -13.82 1.97 15.91
CA LEU A 69 -13.12 2.91 16.77
C LEU A 69 -12.77 2.23 18.10
N PRO A 70 -11.76 2.74 18.84
CA PRO A 70 -11.50 2.30 20.21
C PRO A 70 -12.76 2.43 21.09
N LEU A 71 -12.86 1.62 22.16
CA LEU A 71 -14.00 1.62 23.09
C LEU A 71 -14.31 3.01 23.68
N ASP A 72 -13.28 3.84 23.86
CA ASP A 72 -13.40 5.22 24.37
C ASP A 72 -13.46 6.27 23.25
N GLY A 73 -13.53 5.84 21.99
CA GLY A 73 -13.51 6.71 20.81
C GLY A 73 -14.89 7.24 20.46
N ALA A 74 -15.11 8.54 20.64
CA ALA A 74 -16.35 9.21 20.21
C ALA A 74 -16.43 9.34 18.68
N LEU A 75 -17.65 9.41 18.16
CA LEU A 75 -17.91 9.73 16.75
C LEU A 75 -17.38 11.13 16.40
N THR A 76 -16.32 11.18 15.60
CA THR A 76 -15.72 12.45 15.14
C THR A 76 -16.18 12.83 13.74
N ILE A 77 -15.90 14.08 13.36
CA ILE A 77 -16.13 14.56 11.99
C ILE A 77 -15.37 13.73 10.96
N ASP A 78 -14.15 13.31 11.29
CA ASP A 78 -13.32 12.49 10.39
C ASP A 78 -13.85 11.06 10.28
N ALA A 79 -14.44 10.51 11.35
CA ALA A 79 -15.13 9.24 11.30
C ALA A 79 -16.36 9.29 10.36
N VAL A 80 -17.07 10.42 10.31
CA VAL A 80 -18.20 10.60 9.38
C VAL A 80 -17.74 10.86 7.95
N ARG A 81 -16.60 11.53 7.74
CA ARG A 81 -15.99 11.70 6.40
C ARG A 81 -15.58 10.40 5.74
N LEU A 82 -15.35 9.36 6.54
CA LEU A 82 -14.97 8.02 6.10
C LEU A 82 -16.09 7.00 6.36
N ALA A 83 -17.36 7.43 6.45
CA ALA A 83 -18.47 6.59 6.85
C ALA A 83 -18.59 5.31 6.00
N ARG A 84 -18.37 5.38 4.69
CA ARG A 84 -18.37 4.19 3.81
C ARG A 84 -17.29 3.20 4.22
N VAL A 85 -16.08 3.70 4.47
CA VAL A 85 -14.93 2.87 4.88
C VAL A 85 -15.21 2.24 6.24
N HIS A 86 -15.76 2.98 7.19
CA HIS A 86 -16.14 2.47 8.50
C HIS A 86 -17.23 1.42 8.42
N LEU A 87 -18.24 1.59 7.56
CA LEU A 87 -19.28 0.59 7.36
C LEU A 87 -18.69 -0.70 6.78
N LEU A 88 -17.87 -0.61 5.73
CA LEU A 88 -17.24 -1.76 5.09
C LEU A 88 -16.29 -2.50 6.05
N ARG A 89 -15.49 -1.78 6.85
CA ARG A 89 -14.69 -2.36 7.94
C ARG A 89 -15.56 -3.04 8.99
N SER A 90 -16.66 -2.41 9.41
CA SER A 90 -17.58 -2.96 10.41
C SER A 90 -18.17 -4.30 9.95
N VAL A 91 -18.51 -4.43 8.65
CA VAL A 91 -18.95 -5.71 8.07
C VAL A 91 -17.83 -6.75 8.14
N LEU A 92 -16.61 -6.41 7.72
CA LEU A 92 -15.46 -7.35 7.73
C LEU A 92 -15.05 -7.81 9.13
N GLN A 93 -15.16 -6.92 10.12
CA GLN A 93 -14.81 -7.18 11.51
C GLN A 93 -15.94 -7.87 12.29
N SER A 94 -17.12 -8.00 11.69
CA SER A 94 -18.27 -8.59 12.36
C SER A 94 -18.02 -10.05 12.81
N PRO A 95 -18.35 -10.40 14.06
CA PRO A 95 -18.33 -11.79 14.51
C PRO A 95 -19.38 -12.65 13.78
N PHE A 96 -20.44 -12.05 13.26
CA PHE A 96 -21.56 -12.73 12.59
C PHE A 96 -21.33 -13.01 11.10
N LEU A 97 -20.33 -12.35 10.48
CA LEU A 97 -20.00 -12.58 9.08
C LEU A 97 -19.60 -14.04 8.80
N ALA A 98 -18.98 -14.71 9.77
CA ALA A 98 -18.45 -16.07 9.61
C ALA A 98 -19.56 -17.11 9.38
N SER A 99 -20.69 -16.94 10.06
CA SER A 99 -21.89 -17.79 10.00
C SER A 99 -22.96 -17.26 9.04
N HIS A 100 -22.66 -16.22 8.27
CA HIS A 100 -23.61 -15.57 7.40
C HIS A 100 -24.06 -16.46 6.22
N PRO A 101 -25.38 -16.59 5.93
CA PRO A 101 -25.90 -17.47 4.87
C PRO A 101 -25.31 -17.21 3.48
N THR A 102 -25.14 -15.93 3.12
CA THR A 102 -24.55 -15.49 1.82
C THR A 102 -23.17 -14.87 1.98
N ARG A 103 -22.39 -15.32 2.98
CA ARG A 103 -21.07 -14.76 3.36
C ARG A 103 -20.16 -14.45 2.17
N SER A 104 -20.03 -15.38 1.21
CA SER A 104 -19.13 -15.24 0.06
C SER A 104 -19.54 -14.09 -0.85
N GLN A 105 -20.84 -13.92 -1.11
CA GLN A 105 -21.38 -12.84 -1.93
C GLN A 105 -21.19 -11.49 -1.26
N LEU A 106 -21.52 -11.40 0.05
CA LEU A 106 -21.38 -10.18 0.83
C LEU A 106 -19.90 -9.75 0.93
N LEU A 107 -18.99 -10.70 1.18
CA LEU A 107 -17.55 -10.44 1.24
C LEU A 107 -16.99 -9.96 -0.11
N VAL A 108 -17.39 -10.59 -1.21
CA VAL A 108 -16.95 -10.17 -2.55
C VAL A 108 -17.42 -8.75 -2.85
N ALA A 109 -18.68 -8.43 -2.55
CA ALA A 109 -19.22 -7.09 -2.76
C ALA A 109 -18.50 -6.04 -1.91
N VAL A 110 -18.25 -6.32 -0.62
CA VAL A 110 -17.48 -5.44 0.26
C VAL A 110 -16.06 -5.22 -0.28
N LEU A 111 -15.39 -6.28 -0.75
CA LEU A 111 -14.03 -6.18 -1.32
C LEU A 111 -14.00 -5.47 -2.69
N GLN A 112 -15.08 -5.57 -3.47
CA GLN A 112 -15.22 -4.84 -4.74
C GLN A 112 -15.40 -3.34 -4.50
N GLU A 113 -16.18 -2.95 -3.50
CA GLU A 113 -16.35 -1.54 -3.10
C GLU A 113 -15.06 -0.91 -2.55
N LEU A 114 -14.15 -1.73 -2.01
CA LEU A 114 -12.86 -1.28 -1.45
C LEU A 114 -11.72 -1.12 -2.48
N GLN A 115 -11.99 -1.18 -3.78
CA GLN A 115 -10.95 -1.25 -4.82
C GLN A 115 -10.06 0.01 -4.93
N SER A 116 -8.89 -0.04 -4.29
CA SER A 116 -7.56 -0.03 -4.96
C SER A 116 -6.42 0.09 -3.94
N ARG A 117 -6.65 0.77 -2.80
CA ARG A 117 -5.67 0.91 -1.70
C ARG A 117 -6.09 0.19 -0.41
N LEU A 118 -7.38 0.22 -0.06
CA LEU A 118 -7.90 -0.30 1.21
C LEU A 118 -7.87 -1.84 1.31
N VAL A 119 -8.01 -2.57 0.21
CA VAL A 119 -7.93 -4.05 0.23
C VAL A 119 -6.56 -4.54 0.71
N VAL A 120 -5.48 -3.88 0.31
CA VAL A 120 -4.12 -4.23 0.75
C VAL A 120 -4.00 -3.95 2.24
N GLU A 121 -4.49 -2.81 2.72
CA GLU A 121 -4.43 -2.45 4.14
C GLU A 121 -5.27 -3.37 5.02
N LEU A 122 -6.47 -3.72 4.60
CA LEU A 122 -7.37 -4.62 5.30
C LEU A 122 -6.86 -6.06 5.33
N LEU A 123 -6.24 -6.53 4.24
CA LEU A 123 -5.57 -7.83 4.24
C LEU A 123 -4.32 -7.81 5.12
N THR A 124 -3.57 -6.70 5.13
CA THR A 124 -2.42 -6.52 6.04
C THR A 124 -2.88 -6.56 7.50
N GLU A 125 -3.96 -5.85 7.84
CA GLU A 125 -4.56 -5.85 9.19
C GLU A 125 -5.12 -7.23 9.58
N GLY A 126 -5.75 -7.96 8.64
CA GLY A 126 -6.34 -9.28 8.89
C GLY A 126 -5.36 -10.46 8.94
N VAL A 127 -4.11 -10.29 8.47
CA VAL A 127 -3.06 -11.33 8.53
C VAL A 127 -2.49 -11.47 9.95
N VAL A 128 -2.67 -10.46 10.81
CA VAL A 128 -2.18 -10.45 12.20
C VAL A 128 -3.11 -11.28 13.10
N GLY A 129 -2.72 -12.53 13.40
CA GLY A 129 -3.08 -13.18 14.67
C GLY A 129 -4.31 -14.11 14.74
N ALA A 130 -4.72 -14.84 13.69
CA ALA A 130 -5.85 -15.77 13.82
C ALA A 130 -5.78 -17.02 12.89
N PRO A 131 -6.53 -18.11 13.17
CA PRO A 131 -6.68 -19.27 12.27
C PRO A 131 -7.25 -18.95 10.87
N ARG A 132 -7.64 -17.69 10.61
CA ARG A 132 -8.10 -17.16 9.30
C ARG A 132 -6.96 -16.66 8.39
N THR A 133 -5.73 -16.55 8.89
CA THR A 133 -4.58 -16.04 8.12
C THR A 133 -4.33 -16.86 6.85
N ASN A 134 -4.44 -18.19 6.92
CA ASN A 134 -4.23 -19.06 5.75
C ASN A 134 -5.29 -18.85 4.66
N THR A 135 -6.54 -18.64 5.03
CA THR A 135 -7.63 -18.38 4.07
C THR A 135 -7.47 -17.02 3.41
N LEU A 136 -7.11 -15.99 4.17
CA LEU A 136 -6.88 -14.64 3.61
C LEU A 136 -5.65 -14.62 2.70
N LEU A 137 -4.56 -15.31 3.06
CA LEU A 137 -3.40 -15.47 2.19
C LEU A 137 -3.73 -16.28 0.93
N ALA A 138 -4.62 -17.27 1.01
CA ALA A 138 -5.09 -18.02 -0.16
C ALA A 138 -5.93 -17.14 -1.10
N VAL A 139 -6.80 -16.27 -0.54
CA VAL A 139 -7.54 -15.28 -1.33
C VAL A 139 -6.59 -14.28 -1.98
N ALA A 140 -5.65 -13.73 -1.21
CA ALA A 140 -4.64 -12.80 -1.72
C ALA A 140 -3.79 -13.41 -2.84
N ARG A 141 -3.35 -14.67 -2.67
CA ARG A 141 -2.68 -15.44 -3.71
C ARG A 141 -3.56 -15.57 -4.95
N SER A 142 -4.83 -15.98 -4.79
CA SER A 142 -5.75 -16.09 -5.93
C SER A 142 -5.96 -14.76 -6.66
N MET A 143 -6.04 -13.64 -5.93
CA MET A 143 -6.15 -12.31 -6.50
C MET A 143 -4.86 -11.87 -7.21
N SER A 144 -3.70 -12.16 -6.61
CA SER A 144 -2.38 -11.92 -7.19
C SER A 144 -2.21 -12.69 -8.51
N ASP A 145 -2.53 -13.98 -8.52
CA ASP A 145 -2.35 -14.89 -9.66
C ASP A 145 -3.32 -14.58 -10.81
N ARG A 146 -4.52 -14.07 -10.49
CA ARG A 146 -5.52 -13.65 -11.49
C ARG A 146 -5.27 -12.27 -12.08
N CYS A 147 -4.24 -11.54 -11.62
CA CYS A 147 -3.89 -10.26 -12.21
C CYS A 147 -3.36 -10.46 -13.64
N LYS A 148 -4.12 -9.96 -14.63
CA LYS A 148 -3.67 -9.94 -16.01
C LYS A 148 -2.41 -9.07 -16.13
N ARG A 149 -1.42 -9.53 -16.92
CA ARG A 149 -0.26 -8.71 -17.27
C ARG A 149 -0.70 -7.44 -17.99
N ILE A 150 -0.01 -6.35 -17.72
CA ILE A 150 -0.26 -5.04 -18.31
C ILE A 150 0.76 -4.75 -19.40
N ARG A 151 0.33 -4.00 -20.42
CA ARG A 151 1.21 -3.54 -21.50
C ARG A 151 1.83 -2.21 -21.10
N VAL A 152 3.16 -2.16 -21.09
CA VAL A 152 3.94 -0.96 -20.79
C VAL A 152 4.68 -0.56 -22.06
N GLN A 153 4.53 0.69 -22.45
CA GLN A 153 5.27 1.25 -23.59
C GLN A 153 6.69 1.61 -23.14
N VAL A 154 7.70 1.10 -23.84
CA VAL A 154 9.10 1.44 -23.62
C VAL A 154 9.66 1.87 -24.97
N LEU A 155 10.06 3.14 -25.09
CA LEU A 155 10.30 3.79 -26.38
C LEU A 155 9.05 3.68 -27.30
N SER A 156 9.21 3.22 -28.54
CA SER A 156 8.11 2.91 -29.45
C SER A 156 7.59 1.47 -29.35
N GLY A 157 8.24 0.64 -28.53
CA GLY A 157 7.91 -0.77 -28.34
C GLY A 157 7.00 -1.03 -27.14
N TRP A 158 6.74 -2.31 -26.84
CA TRP A 158 5.91 -2.70 -25.69
C TRP A 158 6.42 -3.96 -24.98
N VAL A 159 6.16 -3.97 -23.68
CA VAL A 159 6.51 -5.05 -22.75
C VAL A 159 5.28 -5.48 -21.96
N LEU A 160 5.15 -6.76 -21.65
CA LEU A 160 4.12 -7.30 -20.75
C LEU A 160 4.70 -7.60 -19.37
N VAL A 161 4.26 -6.87 -18.35
CA VAL A 161 4.69 -7.08 -16.96
C VAL A 161 3.54 -7.39 -16.02
N PRO A 162 3.78 -8.09 -14.90
CA PRO A 162 2.81 -8.19 -13.82
C PRO A 162 2.47 -6.79 -13.29
N PRO A 163 1.19 -6.45 -13.09
CA PRO A 163 0.83 -5.15 -12.53
C PRO A 163 1.26 -5.05 -11.06
N PHE A 164 1.44 -3.82 -10.57
CA PHE A 164 1.76 -3.54 -9.16
C PHE A 164 0.83 -4.28 -8.18
N LYS A 165 -0.46 -4.36 -8.52
CA LYS A 165 -1.46 -5.05 -7.71
C LYS A 165 -1.13 -6.54 -7.48
N SER A 166 -0.52 -7.21 -8.46
CA SER A 166 -0.08 -8.60 -8.31
C SER A 166 1.03 -8.69 -7.26
N TYR A 167 2.04 -7.82 -7.34
CA TYR A 167 3.10 -7.74 -6.34
C TYR A 167 2.55 -7.39 -4.94
N ALA A 168 1.74 -6.35 -4.83
CA ALA A 168 1.21 -5.86 -3.56
C ALA A 168 0.28 -6.86 -2.85
N LEU A 169 -0.38 -7.75 -3.60
CA LEU A 169 -1.25 -8.81 -3.07
C LEU A 169 -0.52 -10.14 -2.90
N SER A 170 0.77 -10.23 -3.22
CA SER A 170 1.51 -11.47 -3.02
C SER A 170 1.52 -11.81 -1.52
N PRO A 171 1.31 -13.09 -1.12
CA PRO A 171 1.31 -13.48 0.28
C PRO A 171 2.55 -13.04 1.05
N ARG A 172 3.73 -13.13 0.42
CA ARG A 172 5.00 -12.69 1.01
C ARG A 172 5.00 -11.17 1.23
N THR A 173 4.63 -10.39 0.22
CA THR A 173 4.59 -8.93 0.33
C THR A 173 3.61 -8.48 1.41
N LEU A 174 2.44 -9.13 1.54
CA LEU A 174 1.48 -8.83 2.61
C LEU A 174 2.05 -9.15 4.00
N GLN A 175 2.71 -10.29 4.17
CA GLN A 175 3.36 -10.67 5.43
C GLN A 175 4.45 -9.66 5.83
N LEU A 176 5.33 -9.30 4.88
CA LEU A 176 6.39 -8.33 5.15
C LEU A 176 5.83 -6.92 5.35
N LYS A 177 4.71 -6.56 4.71
CA LYS A 177 4.05 -5.26 4.92
C LYS A 177 3.49 -5.13 6.34
N VAL A 178 3.04 -6.22 6.97
CA VAL A 178 2.67 -6.22 8.40
C VAL A 178 3.88 -5.82 9.24
N MET A 179 5.02 -6.47 9.01
CA MET A 179 6.26 -6.16 9.73
C MET A 179 6.72 -4.73 9.45
N ALA A 180 6.51 -4.23 8.23
CA ALA A 180 6.82 -2.86 7.84
C ALA A 180 5.97 -1.83 8.59
N LYS A 181 4.67 -2.10 8.81
CA LYS A 181 3.80 -1.27 9.65
C LYS A 181 4.27 -1.27 11.11
N THR A 182 4.67 -2.42 11.64
CA THR A 182 5.24 -2.50 13.01
C THR A 182 6.55 -1.72 13.09
N LEU A 183 7.44 -1.86 12.10
CA LEU A 183 8.70 -1.14 12.07
C LEU A 183 8.48 0.38 11.94
N GLN A 184 7.50 0.81 11.15
CA GLN A 184 7.09 2.21 11.04
C GLN A 184 6.70 2.77 12.39
N ARG A 185 5.84 2.06 13.13
CA ARG A 185 5.43 2.46 14.47
C ARG A 185 6.62 2.55 15.42
N ASN A 186 7.50 1.55 15.40
CA ASN A 186 8.71 1.57 16.23
C ASN A 186 9.63 2.75 15.90
N ALA A 187 9.78 3.11 14.62
CA ALA A 187 10.56 4.29 14.21
C ALA A 187 9.95 5.60 14.74
N VAL A 188 8.63 5.73 14.63
CA VAL A 188 7.87 6.89 15.14
C VAL A 188 8.00 6.98 16.66
N ASP A 189 7.78 5.86 17.37
CA ASP A 189 7.85 5.79 18.83
C ASP A 189 9.28 6.08 19.32
N ALA A 190 10.31 5.55 18.64
CA ALA A 190 11.71 5.82 18.96
C ALA A 190 12.07 7.30 18.73
N ARG A 191 11.57 7.91 17.65
CA ARG A 191 11.83 9.32 17.33
C ARG A 191 11.10 10.28 18.28
N ALA A 192 9.89 9.91 18.71
CA ALA A 192 9.09 10.69 19.65
C ALA A 192 9.48 10.47 21.12
N ALA A 193 10.43 9.57 21.40
CA ALA A 193 10.86 9.27 22.75
C ALA A 193 11.55 10.48 23.42
N VAL A 194 11.41 10.58 24.75
CA VAL A 194 11.97 11.67 25.56
C VAL A 194 13.50 11.70 25.50
N HIS A 195 14.12 10.52 25.37
CA HIS A 195 15.57 10.36 25.33
C HIS A 195 16.05 10.22 23.87
N PRO A 196 16.78 11.20 23.32
CA PRO A 196 17.25 11.17 21.93
C PRO A 196 18.13 9.96 21.60
N GLU A 197 18.78 9.37 22.60
CA GLU A 197 19.62 8.17 22.45
C GLU A 197 18.81 6.97 21.95
N ILE A 198 17.53 6.88 22.29
CA ILE A 198 16.66 5.76 21.85
C ILE A 198 16.54 5.75 20.33
N TYR A 199 16.34 6.92 19.72
CA TYR A 199 16.27 7.03 18.26
C TYR A 199 17.60 6.68 17.60
N ARG A 200 18.72 7.12 18.19
CA ARG A 200 20.05 6.79 17.68
C ARG A 200 20.33 5.28 17.75
N CYS A 201 20.06 4.63 18.88
CA CYS A 201 20.20 3.18 19.02
C CYS A 201 19.30 2.45 18.01
N PHE A 202 18.06 2.92 17.78
CA PHE A 202 17.18 2.35 16.77
C PHE A 202 17.77 2.43 15.36
N LEU A 203 18.38 3.56 14.98
CA LEU A 203 19.05 3.69 13.69
C LEU A 203 20.29 2.80 13.60
N ASP A 204 21.10 2.73 14.66
CA ASP A 204 22.31 1.89 14.70
C ASP A 204 21.93 0.40 14.57
N ASP A 205 20.88 -0.05 15.25
CA ASP A 205 20.35 -1.43 15.16
C ASP A 205 19.84 -1.73 13.74
N LEU A 206 19.12 -0.79 13.13
CA LEU A 206 18.64 -0.92 11.75
C LEU A 206 19.80 -0.99 10.74
N GLN A 207 20.81 -0.15 10.92
CA GLN A 207 22.00 -0.17 10.07
C GLN A 207 22.76 -1.50 10.23
N GLY A 208 22.95 -1.97 11.46
CA GLY A 208 23.55 -3.27 11.74
C GLY A 208 22.77 -4.42 11.08
N CYS A 209 21.44 -4.35 11.06
CA CYS A 209 20.61 -5.28 10.31
C CYS A 209 20.91 -5.20 8.81
N PHE A 210 21.04 -4.01 8.21
CA PHE A 210 21.35 -3.88 6.77
C PHE A 210 22.69 -4.49 6.36
N GLU A 211 23.68 -4.44 7.24
CA GLU A 211 25.02 -4.97 7.01
C GLU A 211 25.09 -6.49 7.19
N ALA A 212 24.28 -7.07 8.08
CA ALA A 212 24.28 -8.51 8.38
C ALA A 212 23.87 -9.37 7.18
N PRO A 213 24.64 -10.39 6.75
CA PRO A 213 24.38 -11.12 5.50
C PRO A 213 23.00 -11.81 5.45
N GLU A 214 22.48 -12.29 6.58
CA GLU A 214 21.23 -13.08 6.66
C GLU A 214 19.94 -12.24 6.76
N SER A 215 20.02 -10.92 6.81
CA SER A 215 18.89 -10.03 7.11
C SER A 215 18.02 -9.64 5.91
N ASN A 216 17.95 -10.48 4.88
CA ASN A 216 17.25 -10.17 3.62
C ASN A 216 15.80 -9.71 3.85
N ASP A 217 15.08 -10.37 4.75
CA ASP A 217 13.70 -10.01 5.09
C ASP A 217 13.62 -8.64 5.77
N VAL A 218 14.57 -8.28 6.66
CA VAL A 218 14.60 -6.97 7.34
C VAL A 218 14.82 -5.84 6.34
N ARG A 219 15.72 -6.05 5.36
CA ARG A 219 15.96 -5.10 4.27
C ARG A 219 14.69 -4.88 3.45
N GLU A 220 14.03 -5.96 3.06
CA GLU A 220 12.77 -5.89 2.30
C GLU A 220 11.67 -5.19 3.11
N VAL A 221 11.54 -5.50 4.40
CA VAL A 221 10.61 -4.85 5.33
C VAL A 221 10.85 -3.35 5.44
N MET A 222 12.11 -2.92 5.58
CA MET A 222 12.43 -1.50 5.66
C MET A 222 12.15 -0.77 4.35
N VAL A 223 12.47 -1.36 3.19
CA VAL A 223 12.14 -0.72 1.91
C VAL A 223 10.63 -0.67 1.70
N LEU A 224 9.88 -1.73 2.06
CA LEU A 224 8.42 -1.73 2.05
C LEU A 224 7.85 -0.63 2.96
N MET A 225 8.44 -0.43 4.14
CA MET A 225 8.06 0.65 5.04
C MET A 225 8.25 2.02 4.39
N LEU A 226 9.38 2.24 3.72
CA LEU A 226 9.69 3.51 3.05
C LEU A 226 8.76 3.81 1.87
N VAL A 227 8.36 2.80 1.10
CA VAL A 227 7.70 3.00 -0.20
C VAL A 227 6.22 2.60 -0.25
N MET A 228 5.74 1.73 0.65
CA MET A 228 4.37 1.21 0.65
C MET A 228 3.56 1.54 1.92
N CYS A 229 4.18 2.05 2.98
CA CYS A 229 3.44 2.60 4.13
C CYS A 229 3.09 4.08 3.90
N GLU A 230 2.00 4.52 4.52
CA GLU A 230 1.57 5.91 4.46
C GLU A 230 2.42 6.74 5.41
N TRP A 231 2.98 7.84 4.88
CA TRP A 231 3.73 8.83 5.63
C TRP A 231 3.05 10.19 5.49
N PRO A 232 3.09 11.05 6.52
CA PRO A 232 2.54 12.40 6.41
C PRO A 232 3.29 13.18 5.33
N GLN A 233 2.57 13.97 4.53
CA GLN A 233 3.16 14.80 3.47
C GLN A 233 4.14 15.83 4.03
N GLU A 234 3.82 16.38 5.20
CA GLU A 234 4.69 17.24 5.98
C GLU A 234 5.03 16.55 7.29
N GLU A 235 6.32 16.36 7.56
CA GLU A 235 6.76 15.76 8.81
C GLU A 235 6.40 16.68 10.00
N PRO A 236 5.68 16.17 11.01
CA PRO A 236 5.46 16.90 12.25
C PRO A 236 6.81 17.33 12.86
N PRO A 237 6.88 18.46 13.60
CA PRO A 237 8.13 18.94 14.18
C PRO A 237 8.90 17.88 15.00
N GLN A 238 8.16 16.99 15.66
CA GLN A 238 8.70 15.89 16.49
C GLN A 238 9.38 14.79 15.65
N LEU A 239 8.98 14.63 14.38
CA LEU A 239 9.50 13.60 13.47
C LEU A 239 10.45 14.15 12.41
N ARG A 240 10.75 15.44 12.45
CA ARG A 240 11.56 16.13 11.44
C ARG A 240 12.88 15.42 11.19
N GLY A 241 13.19 15.11 9.93
CA GLY A 241 14.43 14.46 9.49
C GLY A 241 14.39 12.94 9.53
N MET A 242 13.37 12.33 10.15
CA MET A 242 13.29 10.89 10.32
C MET A 242 13.21 10.15 8.98
N MET A 243 12.40 10.62 8.03
CA MET A 243 12.35 10.03 6.70
C MET A 243 13.70 10.13 6.00
N GLY A 244 14.39 11.25 6.14
CA GLY A 244 15.74 11.46 5.59
C GLY A 244 16.74 10.44 6.14
N ASP A 245 16.76 10.25 7.47
CA ASP A 245 17.64 9.29 8.14
C ASP A 245 17.35 7.84 7.67
N LEU A 246 16.08 7.46 7.57
CA LEU A 246 15.69 6.12 7.11
C LEU A 246 16.00 5.90 5.62
N VAL A 247 15.70 6.87 4.75
CA VAL A 247 16.06 6.79 3.33
C VAL A 247 17.58 6.71 3.16
N LYS A 248 18.34 7.43 3.99
CA LYS A 248 19.80 7.41 3.97
C LYS A 248 20.36 6.02 4.25
N ILE A 249 19.85 5.28 5.24
CA ILE A 249 20.30 3.90 5.53
C ILE A 249 20.14 3.01 4.28
N ALA A 250 18.97 3.03 3.65
CA ALA A 250 18.74 2.24 2.44
C ALA A 250 19.61 2.72 1.28
N SER A 251 19.76 4.04 1.13
CA SER A 251 20.55 4.68 0.09
C SER A 251 22.02 4.33 0.19
N ASP A 252 22.64 4.55 1.34
CA ASP A 252 24.07 4.27 1.57
C ASP A 252 24.37 2.78 1.34
N TRP A 253 23.45 1.90 1.72
CA TRP A 253 23.59 0.48 1.45
C TRP A 253 23.57 0.15 -0.05
N VAL A 254 22.62 0.68 -0.83
CA VAL A 254 22.58 0.39 -2.27
C VAL A 254 23.65 1.14 -3.05
N THR A 255 24.01 2.38 -2.69
CA THR A 255 25.06 3.14 -3.39
C THR A 255 26.45 2.57 -3.16
N CYS A 256 26.71 2.03 -1.96
CA CYS A 256 27.96 1.33 -1.68
C CYS A 256 28.18 0.10 -2.59
N LYS A 257 27.10 -0.60 -2.97
CA LYS A 257 27.16 -1.75 -3.88
C LYS A 257 25.88 -1.82 -4.72
N PRO A 258 25.81 -1.11 -5.87
CA PRO A 258 24.59 -0.93 -6.67
C PRO A 258 23.88 -2.22 -7.08
N ILE A 259 24.62 -3.31 -7.29
CA ILE A 259 24.04 -4.63 -7.59
C ILE A 259 23.05 -5.11 -6.50
N ARG A 260 23.09 -4.54 -5.29
CA ARG A 260 22.11 -4.79 -4.22
C ARG A 260 20.67 -4.47 -4.62
N PHE A 261 20.41 -3.59 -5.58
CA PHE A 261 19.04 -3.42 -6.13
C PHE A 261 18.43 -4.71 -6.70
N TRP A 262 19.27 -5.68 -7.08
CA TRP A 262 18.83 -6.97 -7.60
C TRP A 262 18.32 -7.93 -6.51
N THR A 263 18.59 -7.66 -5.24
CA THR A 263 18.03 -8.45 -4.14
C THR A 263 16.54 -8.18 -3.93
N PHE A 264 16.04 -7.03 -4.41
CA PHE A 264 14.63 -6.67 -4.36
C PHE A 264 13.89 -7.09 -5.63
N GLN A 265 12.60 -7.42 -5.49
CA GLN A 265 11.72 -7.63 -6.65
C GLN A 265 11.62 -6.35 -7.51
N PRO A 266 11.34 -6.46 -8.82
CA PRO A 266 11.36 -5.32 -9.75
C PRO A 266 10.54 -4.12 -9.27
N TRP A 267 9.31 -4.35 -8.81
CA TRP A 267 8.44 -3.30 -8.26
C TRP A 267 9.05 -2.59 -7.05
N LEU A 268 9.64 -3.33 -6.12
CA LEU A 268 10.23 -2.75 -4.90
C LEU A 268 11.48 -1.95 -5.21
N ALA A 269 12.35 -2.46 -6.10
CA ALA A 269 13.53 -1.75 -6.56
C ALA A 269 13.16 -0.43 -7.28
N ALA A 270 12.16 -0.49 -8.16
CA ALA A 270 11.67 0.69 -8.88
C ALA A 270 11.07 1.74 -7.92
N MET A 271 10.26 1.32 -6.95
CA MET A 271 9.70 2.22 -5.93
C MET A 271 10.75 2.81 -4.98
N LEU A 272 11.83 2.08 -4.66
CA LEU A 272 12.95 2.64 -3.90
C LEU A 272 13.67 3.69 -4.74
N SER A 273 13.89 3.40 -6.02
CA SER A 273 14.60 4.30 -6.92
C SER A 273 13.88 5.64 -7.14
N SER A 274 12.55 5.67 -7.06
CA SER A 274 11.76 6.90 -7.17
C SER A 274 11.82 7.80 -5.94
N LYS A 275 12.52 7.39 -4.86
CA LYS A 275 12.70 8.23 -3.67
C LYS A 275 13.72 9.35 -3.85
N SER A 276 14.66 9.23 -4.79
CA SER A 276 15.56 10.32 -5.16
C SER A 276 16.20 10.09 -6.53
N GLU A 277 16.57 11.19 -7.19
CA GLU A 277 17.30 11.16 -8.46
C GLU A 277 18.61 10.36 -8.36
N ALA A 278 19.33 10.48 -7.23
CA ALA A 278 20.57 9.74 -6.99
C ALA A 278 20.35 8.21 -6.97
N LEU A 279 19.25 7.75 -6.35
CA LEU A 279 18.90 6.32 -6.33
C LEU A 279 18.49 5.83 -7.71
N ALA A 280 17.67 6.60 -8.42
CA ALA A 280 17.29 6.30 -9.80
C ALA A 280 18.50 6.20 -10.73
N SER A 281 19.39 7.20 -10.71
CA SER A 281 20.62 7.19 -11.51
C SER A 281 21.50 5.99 -11.18
N THR A 282 21.70 5.70 -9.89
CA THR A 282 22.52 4.55 -9.44
C THR A 282 21.92 3.23 -9.93
N TYR A 283 20.62 3.04 -9.74
CA TYR A 283 19.95 1.81 -10.12
C TYR A 283 19.92 1.62 -11.64
N ILE A 284 19.55 2.66 -12.40
CA ILE A 284 19.49 2.62 -13.87
C ILE A 284 20.87 2.34 -14.44
N SER A 285 21.92 3.02 -13.96
CA SER A 285 23.29 2.76 -14.42
C SER A 285 23.67 1.29 -14.22
N GLU A 286 23.49 0.76 -13.00
CA GLU A 286 23.81 -0.64 -12.70
C GLU A 286 22.94 -1.62 -13.49
N LEU A 287 21.66 -1.32 -13.68
CA LEU A 287 20.72 -2.14 -14.44
C LEU A 287 21.18 -2.32 -15.89
N PHE A 288 21.69 -1.27 -16.53
CA PHE A 288 22.19 -1.33 -17.90
C PHE A 288 23.59 -1.91 -17.99
N THR A 289 24.44 -1.74 -16.97
CA THR A 289 25.76 -2.38 -16.93
C THR A 289 25.65 -3.89 -16.71
N THR A 290 24.92 -4.32 -15.69
CA THR A 290 24.89 -5.74 -15.29
C THR A 290 23.75 -6.50 -15.94
N GLY A 291 22.59 -5.87 -16.13
CA GLY A 291 21.40 -6.54 -16.67
C GLY A 291 21.54 -6.96 -18.13
N LEU A 292 22.33 -6.23 -18.92
CA LEU A 292 22.63 -6.60 -20.31
C LEU A 292 23.65 -7.74 -20.43
N LEU A 293 24.46 -7.98 -19.40
CA LEU A 293 25.50 -9.01 -19.37
C LEU A 293 25.00 -10.36 -18.86
N GLN A 294 23.80 -10.42 -18.28
CA GLN A 294 23.24 -11.70 -17.84
C GLN A 294 22.90 -12.58 -19.06
N PRO A 295 23.40 -13.83 -19.12
CA PRO A 295 23.18 -14.68 -20.27
C PRO A 295 21.70 -14.85 -20.58
N CYS A 296 21.31 -14.54 -21.82
CA CYS A 296 19.98 -14.79 -22.39
C CYS A 296 19.75 -16.28 -22.66
N THR A 297 20.12 -17.16 -21.72
CA THR A 297 20.07 -18.62 -21.90
C THR A 297 18.72 -19.21 -21.51
N THR A 298 17.84 -18.42 -20.88
CA THR A 298 16.47 -18.82 -20.54
C THR A 298 15.50 -17.66 -20.76
N VAL A 299 14.27 -17.99 -21.17
CA VAL A 299 13.13 -17.04 -21.28
C VAL A 299 12.99 -16.21 -19.99
N THR A 300 13.31 -16.79 -18.84
CA THR A 300 13.28 -16.18 -17.50
C THR A 300 14.28 -15.05 -17.26
N ALA A 301 15.49 -15.10 -17.83
CA ALA A 301 16.51 -14.06 -17.61
C ALA A 301 16.26 -12.80 -18.46
N LEU A 302 15.87 -13.00 -19.74
CA LEU A 302 15.47 -11.92 -20.64
C LEU A 302 14.25 -11.15 -20.08
N CYS A 303 13.31 -11.88 -19.46
CA CYS A 303 12.16 -11.29 -18.79
C CYS A 303 12.56 -10.36 -17.65
N TYR A 304 13.68 -10.60 -16.94
CA TYR A 304 13.95 -9.90 -15.68
C TYR A 304 14.55 -8.50 -15.88
N PHE A 305 15.47 -8.31 -16.83
CA PHE A 305 15.95 -6.98 -17.22
C PHE A 305 14.80 -6.13 -17.77
N VAL A 306 14.06 -6.69 -18.72
CA VAL A 306 12.93 -6.04 -19.40
C VAL A 306 11.83 -5.66 -18.41
N GLU A 307 11.50 -6.56 -17.47
CA GLU A 307 10.52 -6.28 -16.41
C GLU A 307 10.97 -5.15 -15.50
N ARG A 308 12.25 -5.12 -15.10
CA ARG A 308 12.82 -4.03 -14.28
C ARG A 308 12.74 -2.67 -14.98
N VAL A 309 13.13 -2.61 -16.25
CA VAL A 309 12.99 -1.38 -17.06
C VAL A 309 11.53 -0.95 -17.15
N ALA A 310 10.62 -1.87 -17.47
CA ALA A 310 9.20 -1.55 -17.58
C ALA A 310 8.60 -1.10 -16.23
N THR A 311 9.01 -1.67 -15.10
CA THR A 311 8.56 -1.20 -13.77
C THR A 311 9.11 0.19 -13.41
N LEU A 312 10.27 0.58 -13.92
CA LEU A 312 10.81 1.94 -13.77
C LEU A 312 10.01 2.97 -14.56
N VAL A 313 9.57 2.64 -15.78
CA VAL A 313 8.67 3.49 -16.59
C VAL A 313 7.34 3.76 -15.86
N LEU A 314 6.89 2.83 -15.01
CA LEU A 314 5.65 2.97 -14.25
C LEU A 314 5.80 3.76 -12.93
N GLN A 315 6.99 4.25 -12.60
CA GLN A 315 7.21 5.07 -11.41
C GLN A 315 6.75 6.54 -11.63
N PRO A 316 6.38 7.26 -10.55
CA PRO A 316 6.00 8.67 -10.64
C PRO A 316 7.15 9.58 -11.13
N ASP A 317 6.79 10.82 -11.48
CA ASP A 317 7.58 11.82 -12.21
C ASP A 317 9.07 11.91 -11.80
N GLY A 318 9.95 11.97 -12.81
CA GLY A 318 11.40 12.18 -12.68
C GLY A 318 12.27 10.95 -12.99
N VAL A 319 11.79 9.72 -12.74
CA VAL A 319 12.57 8.49 -13.04
C VAL A 319 12.70 8.28 -14.56
N GLU A 320 11.65 8.59 -15.31
CA GLU A 320 11.63 8.40 -16.76
C GLU A 320 12.66 9.28 -17.48
N ASP A 321 12.88 10.51 -16.99
CA ASP A 321 13.82 11.45 -17.58
C ASP A 321 15.28 10.98 -17.43
N ILE A 322 15.57 10.24 -16.35
CA ILE A 322 16.86 9.59 -16.13
C ILE A 322 16.98 8.33 -16.98
N LEU A 323 15.89 7.59 -17.19
CA LEU A 323 15.89 6.33 -17.93
C LEU A 323 16.00 6.51 -19.46
N LYS A 324 15.34 7.53 -20.02
CA LYS A 324 15.31 7.81 -21.47
C LYS A 324 16.70 7.90 -22.13
N PRO A 325 17.70 8.61 -21.56
CA PRO A 325 19.06 8.63 -22.11
C PRO A 325 19.74 7.26 -22.19
N PHE A 326 19.46 6.34 -21.26
CA PHE A 326 20.02 4.99 -21.30
C PHE A 326 19.33 4.14 -22.36
N LEU A 327 18.00 4.23 -22.45
CA LEU A 327 17.22 3.51 -23.46
C LEU A 327 17.59 3.93 -24.89
N THR A 328 17.74 5.23 -25.14
CA THR A 328 18.08 5.76 -26.47
C THR A 328 19.50 5.42 -26.90
N LYS A 329 20.43 5.20 -25.96
CA LYS A 329 21.80 4.77 -26.23
C LYS A 329 21.96 3.25 -26.43
N LEU A 330 20.93 2.46 -26.14
CA LEU A 330 20.98 1.02 -26.42
C LEU A 330 21.16 0.77 -27.91
N ASP A 331 21.94 -0.24 -28.25
CA ASP A 331 22.08 -0.70 -29.63
C ASP A 331 20.69 -1.01 -30.24
N PRO A 332 20.39 -0.58 -31.47
CA PRO A 332 19.08 -0.81 -32.10
C PRO A 332 18.65 -2.28 -32.12
N HIS A 333 19.58 -3.22 -32.27
CA HIS A 333 19.29 -4.65 -32.19
C HIS A 333 18.79 -5.03 -30.78
N LEU A 334 19.43 -4.51 -29.73
CA LEU A 334 18.98 -4.73 -28.35
C LEU A 334 17.62 -4.09 -28.07
N GLN A 335 17.35 -2.90 -28.63
CA GLN A 335 16.03 -2.27 -28.53
C GLN A 335 14.94 -3.14 -29.16
N GLN A 336 15.23 -3.73 -30.32
CA GLN A 336 14.33 -4.67 -30.99
C GLN A 336 14.12 -5.95 -30.17
N VAL A 337 15.20 -6.59 -29.71
CA VAL A 337 15.16 -7.86 -28.98
C VAL A 337 14.45 -7.73 -27.63
N TYR A 338 14.74 -6.67 -26.87
CA TYR A 338 14.21 -6.51 -25.51
C TYR A 338 12.85 -5.83 -25.44
N PHE A 339 12.57 -4.89 -26.36
CA PHE A 339 11.39 -4.03 -26.26
C PHE A 339 10.46 -4.11 -27.47
N ASN A 340 10.76 -4.94 -28.48
CA ASN A 340 10.00 -5.03 -29.73
C ASN A 340 9.89 -3.67 -30.45
N VAL A 341 10.95 -2.86 -30.39
CA VAL A 341 11.05 -1.62 -31.17
C VAL A 341 11.26 -1.99 -32.64
N ASN A 342 10.41 -1.45 -33.53
CA ASN A 342 10.60 -1.63 -34.96
C ASN A 342 11.84 -0.83 -35.42
N PRO A 343 12.81 -1.47 -36.09
CA PRO A 343 14.01 -0.78 -36.55
C PRO A 343 13.77 0.15 -37.75
N ASN A 344 12.57 0.13 -38.36
CA ASN A 344 12.18 1.01 -39.46
C ASN A 344 10.95 1.85 -39.07
N PRO A 345 10.98 3.18 -39.26
CA PRO A 345 9.85 4.07 -39.02
C PRO A 345 8.69 3.87 -40.00
#